data_AF-A0A0G1TE89-F1
#
_entry.id   AF-A0A0G1TE89-F1
#
_cell.length_a   1.000
_cell.length_b   1.000
_cell.length_c   1.000
_cell.angle_alpha   90.00
_cell.angle_beta   90.00
_cell.angle_gamma   90.00
#
_symmetry.space_group_name_H-M   'P 1'
#
loop_
_entity.id
_entity.type
_entity.pdbx_description
1 polymer ?
#
loop_
_entity_poly.entity_id
_entity_poly.type
_entity_poly.pdbx_seq_one_letter_code
_entity_poly.pdbx_strand_id
1 'polypeptide(L)'
;MSKLDLSKFQAYTSSLAAAIAFVTTQPTLNTPTTLTQATTTSPILTKAELKGKSDLERAALVWARYGHLIKAAATEYDLDPNLIFATIMVESGGDTYAIRQEPRIHDASYGLGQLLYGTARGIGYRGKPEGLFDPATNIDLIAKYHKRNFDHYSDLNPVELTTAYNTGSPYKRPHPGHLVKFDKWYNSLANMEVDLS
;
A
#
# COMPACT_ATOMS: atom_id res chain seq x y z
N MET A 1 4.96 28.80 -23.15
CA MET A 1 6.14 28.15 -22.53
C MET A 1 5.98 28.26 -21.03
N SER A 2 5.34 27.26 -20.42
CA SER A 2 5.17 27.18 -18.97
C SER A 2 6.38 26.45 -18.38
N LYS A 3 7.07 27.07 -17.42
CA LYS A 3 8.24 26.49 -16.77
C LYS A 3 7.77 25.38 -15.83
N LEU A 4 8.36 24.20 -15.98
CA LEU A 4 8.19 23.07 -15.08
C LEU A 4 8.74 23.47 -13.69
N ASP A 5 7.88 23.44 -12.67
CA ASP A 5 8.27 23.71 -11.29
C ASP A 5 8.79 22.42 -10.64
N LEU A 6 10.12 22.32 -10.54
CA LEU A 6 10.85 21.16 -10.03
C LEU A 6 10.98 21.15 -8.49
N SER A 7 10.32 22.06 -7.78
CA SER A 7 10.38 22.14 -6.31
C SER A 7 9.64 21.01 -5.58
N LYS A 8 8.88 20.18 -6.29
CA LYS A 8 8.16 19.03 -5.72
C LYS A 8 8.94 17.71 -5.67
N PHE A 9 10.20 17.70 -6.10
CA PHE A 9 11.03 16.48 -6.19
C PHE A 9 12.18 16.39 -5.16
N GLN A 10 12.26 17.30 -4.18
CA GLN A 10 13.39 17.39 -3.24
C GLN A 10 13.12 16.86 -1.81
N ALA A 11 12.30 15.81 -1.66
CA ALA A 11 12.06 15.20 -0.35
C ALA A 11 12.63 13.78 -0.20
N TYR A 12 13.77 13.46 -0.83
CA TYR A 12 14.53 12.25 -0.49
C TYR A 12 16.03 12.51 -0.57
N THR A 13 16.61 13.05 0.50
CA THR A 13 18.05 13.01 0.73
C THR A 13 18.34 12.54 2.16
N SER A 14 18.85 11.31 2.21
CA SER A 14 19.91 10.83 3.09
C SER A 14 19.80 11.01 4.62
N SER A 15 19.52 9.90 5.31
CA SER A 15 20.20 9.59 6.58
C SER A 15 20.77 8.17 6.53
N LEU A 16 21.88 8.00 5.81
CA LEU A 16 22.74 6.81 5.96
C LEU A 16 23.69 7.07 7.14
N ALA A 17 23.71 6.12 8.06
CA ALA A 17 24.42 6.17 9.32
C ALA A 17 25.93 6.47 9.19
N ALA A 18 26.44 7.34 10.06
CA ALA A 18 27.86 7.43 10.39
C ALA A 18 28.02 7.72 11.89
N ALA A 19 28.28 6.66 12.66
CA ALA A 19 28.89 6.78 13.98
C ALA A 19 29.68 5.50 14.28
N ILE A 20 30.93 5.46 13.80
CA ILE A 20 31.94 4.57 14.38
C ILE A 20 32.58 5.37 15.51
N ALA A 21 32.28 5.01 16.75
CA ALA A 21 33.00 5.49 17.92
C ALA A 21 33.52 4.26 18.68
N PHE A 22 34.85 4.13 18.72
CA PHE A 22 35.57 3.19 19.58
C PHE A 22 35.44 3.65 21.04
N VAL A 23 34.88 2.82 21.93
CA VAL A 23 35.09 2.94 23.38
C VAL A 23 35.22 1.55 24.04
N THR A 24 36.16 1.53 24.98
CA THR A 24 36.77 0.44 25.75
C THR A 24 35.87 -0.21 26.81
N THR A 25 36.36 -1.32 27.36
CA THR A 25 35.74 -2.31 28.26
C THR A 25 35.31 -1.86 29.68
N GLN A 26 34.18 -2.46 30.14
CA GLN A 26 33.74 -2.83 31.52
C GLN A 26 33.14 -1.77 32.49
N PRO A 27 32.40 -2.16 33.57
CA PRO A 27 31.55 -3.35 33.86
C PRO A 27 30.09 -2.98 34.29
N THR A 28 29.28 -4.01 34.55
CA THR A 28 27.82 -4.03 34.76
C THR A 28 27.24 -3.14 35.88
N LEU A 29 26.16 -2.42 35.57
CA LEU A 29 25.15 -1.98 36.54
C LEU A 29 23.76 -2.41 36.06
N ASN A 30 23.04 -3.05 36.97
CA ASN A 30 21.73 -3.64 36.77
C ASN A 30 20.69 -2.54 36.53
N THR A 31 20.19 -2.45 35.32
CA THR A 31 18.90 -1.82 35.03
C THR A 31 17.91 -2.95 34.79
N PRO A 32 16.71 -2.97 35.40
CA PRO A 32 15.67 -3.87 34.95
C PRO A 32 15.41 -3.54 33.49
N THR A 33 15.86 -4.42 32.59
CA THR A 33 15.44 -4.39 31.20
C THR A 33 13.95 -4.62 31.24
N THR A 34 13.18 -3.53 31.15
CA THR A 34 11.83 -3.62 30.63
C THR A 34 12.02 -4.18 29.23
N LEU A 35 11.91 -5.50 29.11
CA LEU A 35 11.71 -6.18 27.84
C LEU A 35 10.40 -5.60 27.34
N THR A 36 10.46 -4.50 26.59
CA THR A 36 9.36 -4.07 25.74
C THR A 36 9.12 -5.26 24.84
N GLN A 37 8.10 -6.05 25.18
CA GLN A 37 7.63 -7.13 24.34
C GLN A 37 7.35 -6.49 22.99
N ALA A 38 8.23 -6.72 22.02
CA ALA A 38 7.94 -6.46 20.63
C ALA A 38 6.75 -7.37 20.31
N THR A 39 5.54 -6.84 20.46
CA THR A 39 4.32 -7.49 20.01
C THR A 39 4.52 -7.69 18.52
N THR A 40 4.87 -8.92 18.11
CA THR A 40 4.82 -9.38 16.73
C THR A 40 3.38 -9.23 16.27
N THR A 41 3.04 -8.04 15.78
CA THR A 41 1.72 -7.73 15.29
C THR A 41 1.54 -8.58 14.05
N SER A 42 0.56 -9.49 14.08
CA SER A 42 0.28 -10.39 12.97
C SER A 42 0.23 -9.61 11.65
N PRO A 43 0.82 -10.10 10.55
CA PRO A 43 0.73 -9.44 9.27
C PRO A 43 -0.71 -9.42 8.73
N ILE A 44 -1.62 -10.18 9.30
CA ILE A 44 -3.02 -10.23 8.88
C ILE A 44 -3.83 -9.14 9.60
N LEU A 45 -4.64 -8.39 8.85
CA LEU A 45 -5.62 -7.43 9.38
C LEU A 45 -7.01 -7.92 9.02
N THR A 46 -7.67 -8.55 10.00
CA THR A 46 -8.94 -9.24 9.79
C THR A 46 -10.14 -8.30 9.85
N LYS A 47 -11.23 -8.68 9.18
CA LYS A 47 -12.55 -8.02 9.35
C LYS A 47 -13.00 -7.86 10.81
N ALA A 48 -12.66 -8.81 11.69
CA ALA A 48 -13.01 -8.73 13.10
C ALA A 48 -12.27 -7.59 13.81
N GLU A 49 -10.97 -7.41 13.52
CA GLU A 49 -10.16 -6.31 14.04
C GLU A 49 -10.61 -4.96 13.49
N LEU A 50 -11.09 -4.92 12.25
CA LEU A 50 -11.59 -3.71 11.60
C LEU A 50 -13.01 -3.32 12.05
N LYS A 51 -13.75 -4.23 12.69
CA LYS A 51 -15.16 -4.02 13.04
C LYS A 51 -15.29 -2.89 14.06
N GLY A 52 -16.16 -1.93 13.77
CA GLY A 52 -16.46 -0.79 14.64
C GLY A 52 -15.45 0.36 14.57
N LYS A 53 -14.35 0.20 13.80
CA LYS A 53 -13.39 1.26 13.56
C LYS A 53 -13.92 2.24 12.51
N SER A 54 -13.68 3.52 12.74
CA SER A 54 -13.84 4.57 11.74
C SER A 54 -12.88 4.36 10.57
N ASP A 55 -13.19 4.99 9.45
CA ASP A 55 -12.33 5.01 8.27
C ASP A 55 -10.89 5.44 8.60
N LEU A 56 -10.71 6.47 9.44
CA LEU A 56 -9.39 6.99 9.81
C LEU A 56 -8.60 5.99 10.68
N GLU A 57 -9.26 5.34 11.63
CA GLU A 57 -8.62 4.30 12.45
C GLU A 57 -8.17 3.10 11.61
N ARG A 58 -8.97 2.72 10.60
CA ARG A 58 -8.59 1.66 9.65
C ARG A 58 -7.38 2.08 8.82
N ALA A 59 -7.37 3.31 8.31
CA ALA A 59 -6.25 3.88 7.58
C ALA A 59 -4.95 3.89 8.42
N ALA A 60 -5.03 4.35 9.67
CA ALA A 60 -3.90 4.35 10.58
C ALA A 60 -3.37 2.93 10.84
N LEU A 61 -4.24 1.94 11.01
CA LEU A 61 -3.84 0.54 11.17
C LEU A 61 -3.17 -0.03 9.92
N VAL A 62 -3.73 0.24 8.74
CA VAL A 62 -3.14 -0.16 7.45
C VAL A 62 -1.75 0.44 7.30
N TRP A 63 -1.59 1.73 7.59
CA TRP A 63 -0.30 2.40 7.49
C TRP A 63 0.71 1.87 8.52
N ALA A 64 0.29 1.73 9.78
CA ALA A 64 1.15 1.19 10.83
C ALA A 64 1.63 -0.24 10.51
N ARG A 65 0.76 -1.08 9.94
CA ARG A 65 1.08 -2.48 9.65
C ARG A 65 1.83 -2.67 8.34
N TYR A 66 1.49 -1.91 7.31
CA TYR A 66 1.95 -2.16 5.93
C TYR A 66 2.70 -1.01 5.29
N GLY A 67 2.84 0.15 5.95
CA GLY A 67 3.52 1.32 5.39
C GLY A 67 4.92 1.01 4.87
N HIS A 68 5.65 0.12 5.55
CA HIS A 68 6.96 -0.34 5.09
C HIS A 68 6.89 -1.16 3.78
N LEU A 69 5.91 -2.05 3.63
CA LEU A 69 5.68 -2.82 2.39
C LEU A 69 5.20 -1.90 1.25
N ILE A 70 4.31 -0.96 1.56
CA ILE A 70 3.80 0.03 0.61
C ILE A 70 4.96 0.89 0.08
N LYS A 71 5.83 1.38 0.96
CA LYS A 71 7.02 2.16 0.58
C LYS A 71 8.02 1.34 -0.25
N ALA A 72 8.25 0.09 0.13
CA ALA A 72 9.12 -0.82 -0.61
C ALA A 72 8.60 -1.07 -2.03
N ALA A 73 7.31 -1.43 -2.17
CA ALA A 73 6.69 -1.63 -3.47
C ALA A 73 6.63 -0.33 -4.30
N ALA A 74 6.30 0.80 -3.69
CA ALA A 74 6.33 2.10 -4.36
C ALA A 74 7.70 2.41 -4.96
N THR A 75 8.77 2.14 -4.20
CA THR A 75 10.16 2.34 -4.64
C THR A 75 10.53 1.37 -5.76
N GLU A 76 10.17 0.09 -5.64
CA GLU A 76 10.48 -0.93 -6.65
C GLU A 76 9.85 -0.62 -8.01
N TYR A 77 8.63 -0.09 -8.02
CA TYR A 77 7.86 0.16 -9.23
C TYR A 77 7.85 1.62 -9.70
N ASP A 78 8.61 2.51 -9.04
CA ASP A 78 8.65 3.96 -9.31
C ASP A 78 7.25 4.60 -9.29
N LEU A 79 6.53 4.40 -8.17
CA LEU A 79 5.19 4.91 -7.94
C LEU A 79 5.12 5.77 -6.68
N ASP A 80 4.09 6.62 -6.60
CA ASP A 80 3.74 7.29 -5.36
C ASP A 80 3.16 6.27 -4.35
N PRO A 81 3.70 6.14 -3.11
CA PRO A 81 3.12 5.25 -2.09
C PRO A 81 1.65 5.55 -1.77
N ASN A 82 1.21 6.80 -1.97
CA ASN A 82 -0.18 7.20 -1.77
C ASN A 82 -1.13 6.52 -2.75
N LEU A 83 -0.67 6.19 -3.96
CA LEU A 83 -1.47 5.47 -4.94
C LEU A 83 -1.80 4.07 -4.43
N ILE A 84 -0.81 3.33 -3.94
CA ILE A 84 -0.96 1.96 -3.43
C ILE A 84 -1.83 1.96 -2.17
N PHE A 85 -1.54 2.87 -1.23
CA PHE A 85 -2.32 3.01 -0.01
C PHE A 85 -3.79 3.34 -0.29
N ALA A 86 -4.05 4.31 -1.16
CA ALA A 86 -5.42 4.68 -1.53
C ALA A 86 -6.15 3.52 -2.21
N THR A 87 -5.48 2.75 -3.07
CA THR A 87 -6.05 1.52 -3.65
C THR A 87 -6.46 0.54 -2.55
N ILE A 88 -5.60 0.23 -1.58
CA ILE A 88 -5.95 -0.68 -0.46
C ILE A 88 -7.18 -0.18 0.30
N MET A 89 -7.22 1.12 0.61
CA MET A 89 -8.32 1.71 1.37
C MET A 89 -9.64 1.72 0.62
N VAL A 90 -9.62 1.89 -0.70
CA VAL A 90 -10.81 1.83 -1.56
C VAL A 90 -11.31 0.41 -1.75
N GLU A 91 -10.40 -0.55 -1.96
CA GLU A 91 -10.75 -1.92 -2.37
C GLU A 91 -11.18 -2.81 -1.20
N SER A 92 -10.47 -2.78 -0.07
CA SER A 92 -10.76 -3.62 1.10
C SER A 92 -10.92 -2.83 2.40
N GLY A 93 -10.40 -1.59 2.44
CA GLY A 93 -10.24 -0.83 3.68
C GLY A 93 -9.36 -1.57 4.69
N GLY A 94 -8.38 -2.33 4.20
CA GLY A 94 -7.39 -3.05 5.01
C GLY A 94 -7.71 -4.51 5.33
N ASP A 95 -8.84 -5.06 4.90
CA ASP A 95 -9.18 -6.47 5.18
C ASP A 95 -8.36 -7.42 4.32
N THR A 96 -7.37 -8.09 4.92
CA THR A 96 -6.46 -9.00 4.22
C THR A 96 -7.15 -10.24 3.68
N TYR A 97 -8.32 -10.60 4.23
CA TYR A 97 -9.12 -11.73 3.77
C TYR A 97 -10.35 -11.31 2.95
N ALA A 98 -10.40 -10.06 2.48
CA ALA A 98 -11.46 -9.63 1.60
C ALA A 98 -11.54 -10.53 0.35
N ILE A 99 -12.71 -11.06 0.05
CA ILE A 99 -12.96 -11.88 -1.12
C ILE A 99 -14.33 -11.54 -1.72
N ARG A 100 -14.39 -11.48 -3.05
CA ARG A 100 -15.65 -11.32 -3.79
C ARG A 100 -15.65 -12.25 -5.00
N GLN A 101 -16.68 -13.10 -5.07
CA GLN A 101 -16.87 -14.03 -6.18
C GLN A 101 -17.36 -13.28 -7.42
N GLU A 102 -16.80 -13.62 -8.59
CA GLU A 102 -17.13 -13.05 -9.89
C GLU A 102 -17.57 -14.16 -10.86
N PRO A 103 -18.75 -14.78 -10.62
CA PRO A 103 -19.18 -15.97 -11.34
C PRO A 103 -19.38 -15.73 -12.84
N ARG A 104 -19.65 -14.48 -13.25
CA ARG A 104 -19.82 -14.10 -14.67
C ARG A 104 -18.56 -14.31 -15.51
N ILE A 105 -17.38 -14.31 -14.87
CA ILE A 105 -16.08 -14.50 -15.53
C ILE A 105 -15.32 -15.69 -14.96
N HIS A 106 -15.98 -16.54 -14.16
CA HIS A 106 -15.37 -17.70 -13.50
C HIS A 106 -14.11 -17.36 -12.69
N ASP A 107 -14.14 -16.22 -11.98
CA ASP A 107 -13.01 -15.71 -11.18
C ASP A 107 -13.50 -15.19 -9.81
N ALA A 108 -12.58 -14.70 -8.98
CA ALA A 108 -12.86 -13.94 -7.76
C ALA A 108 -11.75 -12.91 -7.51
N SER A 109 -12.06 -11.85 -6.77
CA SER A 109 -11.10 -10.85 -6.31
C SER A 109 -10.66 -11.10 -4.87
N TYR A 110 -9.37 -10.91 -4.58
CA TYR A 110 -8.73 -11.34 -3.33
C TYR A 110 -7.91 -10.23 -2.65
N GLY A 111 -7.96 -10.24 -1.32
CA GLY A 111 -7.06 -9.52 -0.43
C GLY A 111 -7.20 -8.00 -0.48
N LEU A 112 -6.13 -7.34 -0.04
CA LEU A 112 -6.06 -5.90 0.22
C LEU A 112 -6.48 -5.04 -0.98
N GLY A 113 -6.05 -5.42 -2.19
CA GLY A 113 -6.32 -4.71 -3.43
C GLY A 113 -7.41 -5.33 -4.29
N GLN A 114 -8.19 -6.29 -3.77
CA GLN A 114 -9.24 -6.99 -4.53
C GLN A 114 -8.78 -7.41 -5.94
N LEU A 115 -7.60 -8.02 -6.03
CA LEU A 115 -7.04 -8.48 -7.30
C LEU A 115 -7.77 -9.73 -7.78
N LEU A 116 -8.28 -9.70 -9.01
CA LEU A 116 -8.77 -10.90 -9.71
C LEU A 116 -7.63 -11.92 -9.86
N TYR A 117 -7.91 -13.20 -9.63
CA TYR A 117 -6.86 -14.23 -9.77
C TYR A 117 -6.34 -14.30 -11.20
N GLY A 118 -7.21 -14.20 -12.21
CA GLY A 118 -6.80 -14.11 -13.62
C GLY A 118 -5.88 -12.91 -13.90
N THR A 119 -6.20 -11.74 -13.34
CA THR A 119 -5.34 -10.55 -13.43
C THR A 119 -3.98 -10.77 -12.79
N ALA A 120 -3.95 -11.29 -11.56
CA ALA A 120 -2.71 -11.58 -10.86
C ALA A 120 -1.80 -12.52 -11.68
N ARG A 121 -2.38 -13.60 -12.23
CA ARG A 121 -1.67 -14.53 -13.13
C ARG A 121 -1.11 -13.82 -14.36
N GLY A 122 -1.91 -12.95 -14.97
CA GLY A 122 -1.55 -12.15 -16.14
C GLY A 122 -0.35 -11.21 -15.91
N ILE A 123 -0.17 -10.72 -14.69
CA ILE A 123 0.97 -9.87 -14.31
C ILE A 123 2.13 -10.66 -13.64
N GLY A 124 2.12 -11.98 -13.73
CA GLY A 124 3.27 -12.81 -13.34
C GLY A 124 3.11 -13.58 -12.04
N TYR A 125 1.98 -13.48 -11.32
CA TYR A 125 1.75 -14.33 -10.15
C TYR A 125 1.71 -15.81 -10.55
N ARG A 126 2.38 -16.68 -9.78
CA ARG A 126 2.46 -18.13 -10.06
C ARG A 126 1.90 -19.02 -8.96
N GLY A 127 1.54 -18.45 -7.81
CA GLY A 127 0.95 -19.18 -6.70
C GLY A 127 -0.53 -19.54 -6.92
N LYS A 128 -1.11 -20.14 -5.87
CA LYS A 128 -2.54 -20.46 -5.78
C LYS A 128 -3.35 -19.21 -5.34
N PRO A 129 -4.68 -19.16 -5.53
CA PRO A 129 -5.48 -18.01 -5.14
C PRO A 129 -5.32 -17.60 -3.67
N GLU A 130 -5.13 -18.55 -2.76
CA GLU A 130 -5.00 -18.28 -1.32
C GLU A 130 -3.76 -17.44 -0.97
N GLY A 131 -2.70 -17.51 -1.79
CA GLY A 131 -1.52 -16.66 -1.60
C GLY A 131 -1.80 -15.18 -1.89
N LEU A 132 -2.92 -14.82 -2.51
CA LEU A 132 -3.34 -13.42 -2.65
C LEU A 132 -3.87 -12.82 -1.35
N PHE A 133 -4.08 -13.61 -0.30
CA PHE A 133 -4.36 -13.11 1.04
C PHE A 133 -3.11 -12.71 1.82
N ASP A 134 -1.92 -13.06 1.33
CA ASP A 134 -0.66 -12.58 1.89
C ASP A 134 -0.50 -11.08 1.59
N PRO A 135 -0.36 -10.21 2.62
CA PRO A 135 -0.29 -8.77 2.41
C PRO A 135 0.87 -8.34 1.53
N ALA A 136 2.06 -8.92 1.71
CA ALA A 136 3.25 -8.55 0.93
C ALA A 136 3.05 -8.88 -0.55
N THR A 137 2.57 -10.09 -0.84
CA THR A 137 2.22 -10.53 -2.20
C THR A 137 1.16 -9.63 -2.83
N ASN A 138 0.11 -9.29 -2.08
CA ASN A 138 -0.98 -8.48 -2.62
C ASN A 138 -0.53 -7.03 -2.91
N ILE A 139 0.25 -6.43 -1.99
CA ILE A 139 0.80 -5.07 -2.14
C ILE A 139 1.76 -4.96 -3.32
N ASP A 140 2.67 -5.93 -3.48
CA ASP A 140 3.55 -6.02 -4.65
C ASP A 140 2.73 -6.06 -5.96
N LEU A 141 1.71 -6.92 -6.01
CA LEU A 141 0.88 -7.06 -7.20
C LEU A 141 0.01 -5.82 -7.50
N ILE A 142 -0.43 -5.07 -6.48
CA ILE A 142 -1.09 -3.77 -6.66
C ILE A 142 -0.15 -2.80 -7.37
N ALA A 143 1.07 -2.65 -6.86
CA ALA A 143 2.08 -1.77 -7.43
C ALA A 143 2.43 -2.19 -8.86
N LYS A 144 2.67 -3.48 -9.07
CA LYS A 144 2.95 -4.06 -10.38
C LYS A 144 1.84 -3.81 -11.40
N TYR A 145 0.58 -3.91 -10.98
CA TYR A 145 -0.56 -3.65 -11.86
C TYR A 145 -0.62 -2.18 -12.28
N HIS A 146 -0.42 -1.25 -11.34
CA HIS A 146 -0.33 0.18 -11.65
C HIS A 146 0.82 0.47 -12.61
N LYS A 147 2.02 -0.06 -12.34
CA LYS A 147 3.17 0.13 -13.22
C LYS A 147 2.93 -0.41 -14.62
N ARG A 148 2.34 -1.60 -14.74
CA ARG A 148 1.94 -2.15 -16.04
C ARG A 148 1.02 -1.20 -16.82
N ASN A 149 0.04 -0.59 -16.15
CA ASN A 149 -0.87 0.34 -16.82
C ASN A 149 -0.17 1.65 -17.19
N PHE A 150 0.66 2.18 -16.31
CA PHE A 150 1.48 3.35 -16.57
C PHE A 150 2.33 3.13 -17.84
N ASP A 151 3.01 1.99 -17.93
CA ASP A 151 3.86 1.63 -19.07
C ASP A 151 3.07 1.36 -20.35
N HIS A 152 1.87 0.78 -20.22
CA HIS A 152 1.04 0.44 -21.37
C HIS A 152 0.36 1.67 -22.01
N TYR A 153 -0.08 2.62 -21.20
CA TYR A 153 -0.84 3.80 -21.66
C TYR A 153 -0.01 5.09 -21.75
N SER A 154 1.22 5.08 -21.25
CA SER A 154 2.18 6.20 -21.17
C SER A 154 1.68 7.42 -20.39
N ASP A 155 2.32 7.70 -19.26
CA ASP A 155 2.13 8.93 -18.47
C ASP A 155 0.75 9.12 -17.82
N LEU A 156 0.11 8.01 -17.41
CA LEU A 156 -1.13 8.09 -16.64
C LEU A 156 -0.91 8.79 -15.30
N ASN A 157 -1.77 9.75 -14.96
CA ASN A 157 -1.81 10.36 -13.65
C ASN A 157 -2.51 9.43 -12.61
N PRO A 158 -2.44 9.71 -11.29
CA PRO A 158 -3.04 8.87 -10.26
C PRO A 158 -4.55 8.61 -10.44
N VAL A 159 -5.31 9.60 -10.93
CA VAL A 159 -6.76 9.46 -11.20
C VAL A 159 -7.02 8.50 -12.36
N GLU A 160 -6.17 8.52 -13.39
CA GLU A 160 -6.27 7.61 -14.53
C GLU A 160 -5.82 6.19 -14.15
N LEU A 161 -4.77 6.06 -13.33
CA LEU A 161 -4.30 4.78 -12.80
C LEU A 161 -5.37 4.10 -11.95
N THR A 162 -5.99 4.83 -11.02
CA THR A 162 -7.10 4.28 -10.21
C THR A 162 -8.32 3.95 -11.05
N THR A 163 -8.59 4.72 -12.11
CA THR A 163 -9.67 4.41 -13.07
C THR A 163 -9.39 3.12 -13.85
N ALA A 164 -8.15 2.94 -14.31
CA ALA A 164 -7.71 1.71 -14.97
C ALA A 164 -7.72 0.50 -14.01
N TYR A 165 -7.43 0.71 -12.73
CA TYR A 165 -7.57 -0.30 -11.68
C TYR A 165 -9.01 -0.76 -11.52
N ASN A 166 -9.95 0.18 -11.43
CA ASN A 166 -11.36 -0.11 -11.22
C ASN A 166 -12.07 -0.72 -12.44
N THR A 167 -11.67 -0.32 -13.66
CA THR A 167 -12.47 -0.59 -14.88
C THR A 167 -11.72 -1.37 -15.96
N GLY A 168 -10.43 -1.62 -15.75
CA GLY A 168 -9.52 -2.22 -16.73
C GLY A 168 -9.07 -1.28 -17.86
N SER A 169 -9.45 0.01 -17.85
CA SER A 169 -8.98 1.00 -18.82
C SER A 169 -9.09 2.43 -18.27
N PRO A 170 -8.11 3.32 -18.50
CA PRO A 170 -8.18 4.71 -18.02
C PRO A 170 -9.31 5.52 -18.70
N TYR A 171 -9.83 5.06 -19.84
CA TYR A 171 -10.83 5.80 -20.64
C TYR A 171 -12.28 5.43 -20.30
N LYS A 172 -12.50 4.53 -19.34
CA LYS A 172 -13.84 4.14 -18.89
C LYS A 172 -14.29 4.97 -17.70
N ARG A 173 -15.59 4.95 -17.43
CA ARG A 173 -16.16 5.60 -16.26
C ARG A 173 -16.05 4.67 -15.05
N PRO A 174 -15.37 5.08 -13.97
CA PRO A 174 -15.35 4.31 -12.73
C PRO A 174 -16.74 4.32 -12.07
N HIS A 175 -16.96 3.37 -11.16
CA HIS A 175 -18.22 3.32 -10.42
C HIS A 175 -18.47 4.62 -9.64
N PRO A 176 -19.75 5.06 -9.50
CA PRO A 176 -20.07 6.28 -8.76
C PRO A 176 -19.46 6.30 -7.35
N GLY A 177 -18.80 7.41 -7.00
CA GLY A 177 -18.14 7.59 -5.71
C GLY A 177 -16.75 6.97 -5.56
N HIS A 178 -16.27 6.20 -6.55
CA HIS A 178 -14.93 5.62 -6.52
C HIS A 178 -13.83 6.69 -6.45
N LEU A 179 -13.87 7.68 -7.34
CA LEU A 179 -12.88 8.77 -7.36
C LEU A 179 -12.93 9.62 -6.08
N VAL A 180 -14.11 9.88 -5.54
CA VAL A 180 -14.26 10.62 -4.28
C VAL A 180 -13.58 9.89 -3.12
N LYS A 181 -13.74 8.56 -3.04
CA LYS A 181 -13.06 7.74 -2.03
C LYS A 181 -11.56 7.69 -2.27
N PHE A 182 -11.14 7.57 -3.53
CA PHE A 182 -9.73 7.56 -3.89
C PHE A 182 -9.05 8.88 -3.51
N ASP A 183 -9.61 10.02 -3.92
CA ASP A 183 -9.06 11.35 -3.63
C ASP A 183 -8.98 11.61 -2.12
N LYS A 184 -9.96 11.15 -1.34
CA LYS A 184 -9.92 11.20 0.13
C LYS A 184 -8.65 10.54 0.67
N TRP A 185 -8.29 9.35 0.19
CA TRP A 185 -7.18 8.57 0.71
C TRP A 185 -5.84 8.95 0.10
N TYR A 186 -5.80 9.24 -1.19
CA TYR A 186 -4.59 9.64 -1.90
C TYR A 186 -3.97 10.92 -1.30
N ASN A 187 -4.81 11.83 -0.81
CA ASN A 187 -4.36 13.06 -0.16
C ASN A 187 -4.21 12.95 1.38
N SER A 188 -4.34 11.75 1.96
CA SER A 188 -4.36 11.58 3.43
C SER A 188 -3.00 11.28 4.06
N LEU A 189 -2.06 10.69 3.32
CA LEU A 189 -0.79 10.19 3.88
C LEU A 189 0.20 11.29 4.27
N ALA A 190 0.25 12.37 3.51
CA ALA A 190 1.04 13.55 3.88
C ALA A 190 0.62 14.10 5.27
N ASN A 191 -0.64 13.87 5.67
CA ASN A 191 -1.13 14.27 6.99
C ASN A 191 -0.89 13.19 8.06
N MET A 192 -0.86 11.91 7.70
CA MET A 192 -0.62 10.81 8.64
C MET A 192 0.86 10.66 9.03
N GLU A 193 1.81 11.01 8.16
CA GLU A 193 3.24 10.98 8.52
C GLU A 193 3.61 12.12 9.49
N VAL A 194 2.91 13.25 9.43
CA VAL A 194 3.10 14.41 10.35
C VAL A 194 2.56 14.14 11.75
N ASP A 195 1.52 13.31 11.87
CA ASP A 195 0.86 13.01 13.16
C ASP A 195 1.52 11.82 13.91
N LEU A 196 2.49 11.15 13.27
CA LEU A 196 3.22 10.01 13.82
C LEU A 196 4.72 10.30 14.06
N SER A 197 5.18 11.53 13.76
CA SER A 197 6.53 12.04 14.00
C SER A 197 6.58 12.95 15.21
#